data_AF-A0A3M0DRR9-F1
#
_entry.id   AF-A0A3M0DRR9-F1
#
_cell.length_a   1.000
_cell.length_b   1.000
_cell.length_c   1.000
_cell.angle_alpha   90.00
_cell.angle_beta   90.00
_cell.angle_gamma   90.00
#
_symmetry.space_group_name_H-M   'P 1'
#
loop_
_entity.id
_entity.type
_entity.pdbx_description
1 polymer ?
#
loop_
_entity_poly.entity_id
_entity_poly.type
_entity_poly.pdbx_seq_one_letter_code
_entity_poly.pdbx_strand_id
1 'polypeptide(L)' 'MPHQSAALQLGGAGGRVAFLLAFCALALAAIALQFAKVRALYGGDASDERRVNCPSCGARTAVDEEVCEYCGEPLDGGAE' A
#
# COMPACT_ATOMS: atom_id res chain seq x y z
N MET A 1 52.03 25.70 25.95
CA MET A 1 50.56 25.62 25.84
C MET A 1 50.23 25.13 24.44
N PRO A 2 50.08 23.82 24.18
CA PRO A 2 49.75 23.37 22.84
C PRO A 2 48.24 23.49 22.63
N HIS A 3 47.87 24.34 21.66
CA HIS A 3 46.57 24.35 21.02
C HIS A 3 46.36 22.99 20.35
N GLN A 4 45.59 22.10 20.97
CA GLN A 4 45.13 20.87 20.32
C GLN A 4 43.90 21.20 19.49
N SER A 5 44.14 21.50 18.21
CA SER A 5 43.12 21.53 17.18
C SER A 5 42.43 20.17 17.13
N ALA A 6 41.16 20.13 17.53
CA ALA A 6 40.29 18.97 17.40
C ALA A 6 40.10 18.66 15.90
N ALA A 7 41.01 17.85 15.37
CA ALA A 7 40.90 17.25 14.06
C ALA A 7 39.64 16.38 14.08
N LEU A 8 38.56 16.90 13.52
CA LEU A 8 37.34 16.16 13.21
C LEU A 8 37.71 15.09 12.17
N GLN A 9 38.19 13.94 12.65
CA GLN A 9 38.54 12.77 11.84
C GLN A 9 37.25 12.16 11.26
N LEU A 10 36.80 12.72 10.13
CA LEU A 10 35.72 12.24 9.27
C LEU A 10 36.11 10.94 8.51
N GLY A 11 37.04 10.14 9.04
CA GLY A 11 37.61 8.95 8.40
C GLY A 11 37.43 7.63 9.17
N GLY A 12 36.63 7.60 10.23
CA GLY A 12 36.37 6.40 11.04
C GLY A 12 35.02 5.74 10.77
N ALA A 13 34.79 4.55 11.35
CA ALA A 13 33.52 3.80 11.32
C ALA A 13 32.27 4.68 11.59
N GLY A 14 32.40 5.76 12.36
CA GLY A 14 31.35 6.75 12.59
C GLY A 14 30.86 7.47 11.32
N GLY A 15 31.75 7.76 10.37
CA GLY A 15 31.35 8.38 9.09
C GLY A 15 30.55 7.43 8.20
N ARG A 16 30.93 6.15 8.18
CA ARG A 16 30.19 5.11 7.45
C ARG A 16 28.82 4.85 8.08
N VAL A 17 28.75 4.79 9.41
CA VAL A 17 27.48 4.64 10.13
C VAL A 17 26.56 5.84 9.89
N ALA A 18 27.09 7.07 10.00
CA ALA A 18 26.31 8.28 9.71
C ALA A 18 25.80 8.31 8.27
N PHE A 19 26.63 7.91 7.31
CA PHE A 19 26.23 7.80 5.90
C PHE A 19 25.13 6.75 5.68
N LEU A 20 25.27 5.56 6.27
CA LEU A 20 24.26 4.50 6.18
C LEU A 20 22.93 4.92 6.83
N LEU A 21 22.97 5.57 7.99
CA LEU A 21 21.76 6.08 8.65
C LEU A 21 21.07 7.17 7.82
N ALA A 22 21.84 8.10 7.26
CA ALA A 22 21.31 9.13 6.36
C ALA A 22 20.70 8.51 5.10
N PHE A 23 21.38 7.54 4.49
CA PHE A 23 20.88 6.82 3.32
C PHE A 23 19.59 6.04 3.64
N CYS A 24 19.56 5.31 4.76
CA CYS A 24 18.36 4.62 5.22
C CYS A 24 17.19 5.59 5.46
N ALA A 25 17.43 6.72 6.12
CA ALA A 25 16.41 7.73 6.35
C ALA A 25 15.84 8.30 5.04
N LEU A 26 16.71 8.60 4.06
CA LEU A 26 16.29 9.06 2.73
C LEU A 26 15.51 7.97 1.98
N ALA A 27 15.94 6.72 2.04
CA ALA A 27 15.23 5.60 1.42
C ALA A 27 13.83 5.41 2.03
N LEU A 28 13.71 5.45 3.36
CA LEU A 28 12.43 5.35 4.04
C LEU A 28 11.51 6.53 3.71
N ALA A 29 12.04 7.76 3.67
CA ALA A 29 11.28 8.93 3.25
C ALA A 29 10.80 8.81 1.80
N ALA A 30 11.66 8.34 0.89
CA ALA A 30 11.28 8.11 -0.51
C ALA A 30 10.18 7.05 -0.62
N ILE A 31 10.29 5.92 0.09
CA ILE A 31 9.26 4.88 0.14
C ILE A 31 7.94 5.44 0.66
N ALA A 32 7.96 6.19 1.77
CA ALA A 32 6.76 6.81 2.33
C ALA A 32 6.08 7.77 1.34
N LEU A 33 6.86 8.57 0.61
CA LEU A 33 6.35 9.45 -0.45
C LEU A 33 5.74 8.66 -1.62
N GLN A 34 6.34 7.54 -2.01
CA GLN A 34 5.76 6.66 -3.04
C GLN A 34 4.42 6.09 -2.58
N PHE A 35 4.32 5.60 -1.33
CA PHE A 35 3.06 5.10 -0.78
C PHE A 35 1.99 6.20 -0.68
N ALA A 36 2.37 7.42 -0.28
CA ALA A 36 1.46 8.55 -0.27
C ALA A 36 0.93 8.86 -1.68
N LYS A 37 1.81 8.81 -2.70
CA LYS A 37 1.43 8.98 -4.10
C LYS A 37 0.52 7.85 -4.59
N VAL A 38 0.82 6.60 -4.26
CA VAL A 38 -0.03 5.45 -4.60
C VAL A 38 -1.40 5.59 -3.96
N ARG A 39 -1.48 5.98 -2.69
CA ARG A 39 -2.77 6.22 -2.01
C ARG A 39 -3.53 7.41 -2.60
N ALA A 40 -2.84 8.48 -3.01
CA ALA A 40 -3.50 9.62 -3.64
C ALA A 40 -4.03 9.31 -5.05
N LEU A 41 -3.33 8.45 -5.81
CA LEU A 41 -3.71 8.08 -7.18
C LEU A 41 -4.66 6.88 -7.26
N TYR A 42 -4.49 5.89 -6.38
CA TYR A 42 -5.19 4.59 -6.40
C TYR A 42 -6.02 4.33 -5.14
N GLY A 43 -5.98 5.21 -4.14
CA GLY A 43 -6.82 5.10 -2.94
C GLY A 43 -8.25 5.62 -3.15
N GLY A 44 -8.63 5.89 -4.40
CA GLY A 44 -10.00 6.17 -4.79
C GLY A 44 -10.83 4.90 -4.76
N ASP A 45 -11.88 4.94 -3.94
CA ASP A 45 -13.00 4.00 -3.91
C ASP A 45 -12.60 2.53 -4.04
N ALA A 46 -12.06 2.00 -2.93
CA ALA A 46 -12.43 0.65 -2.50
C ALA A 46 -13.91 0.58 -2.08
N SER A 47 -14.80 1.23 -2.84
CA SER A 47 -16.04 0.63 -3.29
C SER A 47 -15.56 -0.51 -4.21
N ASP A 48 -14.99 -1.60 -3.68
CA ASP A 48 -15.84 -2.74 -3.36
C ASP A 48 -16.97 -2.72 -4.39
N GLU A 49 -16.64 -3.08 -5.63
CA GLU A 49 -17.57 -3.77 -6.50
C GLU A 49 -18.07 -4.91 -5.63
N ARG A 50 -19.07 -4.64 -4.79
CA ARG A 50 -19.51 -5.54 -3.74
C ARG A 50 -19.92 -6.76 -4.51
N ARG A 51 -19.11 -7.82 -4.43
CA ARG A 51 -19.35 -9.02 -5.20
C ARG A 51 -20.03 -10.03 -4.28
N VAL A 52 -21.16 -10.57 -4.70
CA VAL A 52 -21.87 -11.66 -4.04
C VAL A 52 -21.72 -12.94 -4.85
N ASN A 53 -21.88 -14.09 -4.20
CA ASN A 53 -21.95 -15.36 -4.91
C ASN A 53 -23.42 -15.63 -5.27
N CYS A 54 -23.68 -15.95 -6.54
CA CYS A 54 -25.00 -16.38 -6.98
C CYS A 54 -25.42 -17.63 -6.20
N PRO A 55 -26.60 -17.66 -5.55
CA PRO A 55 -27.06 -18.82 -4.78
C PRO A 55 -27.31 -20.05 -5.66
N SER A 56 -27.60 -19.85 -6.94
CA SER A 56 -28.02 -20.91 -7.86
C SER A 56 -26.83 -21.62 -8.54
N CYS A 57 -25.76 -20.89 -8.87
CA CYS A 57 -24.59 -21.46 -9.57
C CYS A 57 -23.24 -21.25 -8.85
N GLY A 58 -23.20 -20.41 -7.81
CA GLY A 58 -21.98 -20.11 -7.05
C GLY A 58 -21.03 -19.09 -7.72
N ALA A 59 -21.36 -18.58 -8.90
CA ALA A 59 -20.52 -17.58 -9.58
C ALA A 59 -20.45 -16.27 -8.79
N ARG A 60 -19.28 -15.62 -8.79
CA ARG A 60 -19.07 -14.33 -8.13
C ARG A 60 -19.48 -13.20 -9.07
N THR A 61 -20.57 -12.51 -8.74
CA THR A 61 -21.22 -11.44 -9.52
C THR A 61 -21.26 -10.15 -8.71
N ALA A 62 -21.47 -8.99 -9.34
CA ALA A 62 -21.68 -7.76 -8.56
C ALA A 62 -23.05 -7.77 -7.87
N VAL A 63 -23.15 -7.04 -6.76
CA VAL A 63 -24.33 -7.02 -5.87
C VAL A 63 -25.42 -6.09 -6.40
N ASP A 64 -25.06 -5.21 -7.33
CA ASP A 64 -25.97 -4.23 -7.91
C ASP A 64 -26.77 -4.81 -9.09
N GLU A 65 -26.46 -6.03 -9.54
CA GLU A 65 -27.24 -6.76 -10.52
C GLU A 65 -28.42 -7.52 -9.87
N GLU A 66 -29.55 -7.54 -10.57
CA GLU A 66 -30.74 -8.30 -10.17
C GLU A 66 -30.66 -9.76 -10.67
N VAL A 67 -29.87 -10.02 -11.72
CA VAL A 67 -29.77 -11.32 -12.40
C VAL A 67 -28.31 -11.70 -12.57
N CYS A 68 -28.01 -12.98 -12.35
CA CYS A 68 -26.66 -13.52 -12.54
C CYS A 68 -26.25 -13.50 -14.02
N GLU A 69 -25.16 -12.79 -14.34
CA GLU A 69 -24.60 -12.72 -15.70
C GLU A 69 -24.12 -14.08 -16.26
N TYR A 70 -23.91 -15.07 -15.40
CA TYR A 70 -23.38 -16.39 -15.77
C TYR A 70 -24.46 -17.44 -16.03
N CYS A 71 -25.50 -17.50 -15.20
CA CYS A 71 -26.54 -18.52 -15.30
C CYS A 71 -27.94 -17.97 -15.63
N GLY A 72 -28.14 -16.65 -15.56
CA GLY A 72 -29.41 -15.99 -15.86
C GLY A 72 -30.47 -16.09 -14.75
N GLU A 73 -30.13 -16.67 -13.58
CA GLU A 73 -31.05 -16.77 -12.45
C GLU A 73 -31.04 -15.47 -11.60
N PRO A 74 -32.18 -15.04 -11.04
CA PRO A 74 -32.26 -13.91 -10.12
C PRO A 74 -31.36 -14.06 -8.88
N LEU A 75 -30.86 -12.94 -8.37
CA LEU A 75 -29.94 -12.87 -7.23
C LEU A 75 -30.64 -12.61 -5.88
N ASP A 76 -31.91 -12.23 -5.89
CA ASP A 76 -32.76 -12.00 -4.70
C ASP A 76 -33.44 -13.28 -4.17
N GLY A 77 -33.36 -14.39 -4.90
CA GLY A 77 -34.07 -15.65 -4.63
C GLY A 77 -33.58 -16.51 -3.44
N GLY A 78 -33.08 -15.89 -2.37
CA GLY A 78 -32.58 -16.60 -1.19
C GLY A 78 -32.88 -15.96 0.17
N ALA A 79 -33.82 -15.01 0.25
CA ALA A 79 -34.32 -14.47 1.51
C ALA A 79 -35.84 -14.65 1.61
N GLU A 80 -36.25 -15.88 1.89
CA GLU A 80 -37.56 -16.21 2.46
C GLU A 80 -37.38 -16.71 3.90
#